data_AF-A0A955MSA2-F1
#
_entry.id   AF-A0A955MSA2-F1
#
_cell.length_a   1.000
_cell.length_b   1.000
_cell.length_c   1.000
_cell.angle_alpha   90.00
_cell.angle_beta   90.00
_cell.angle_gamma   90.00
#
_symmetry.space_group_name_H-M   'P 1'
#
loop_
_entity.id
_entity.type
_entity.pdbx_description
1 polymer ?
#
loop_
_entity_poly.entity_id
_entity_poly.type
_entity_poly.pdbx_seq_one_letter_code
_entity_poly.pdbx_strand_id
1 'polypeptide(L)'
;ALVTASRLDGNKQGALKTEVIRWSFGWLLPAFFLMPICFLWYLYQVPESQSQLLGLGISTIGSGTFTQVTRTALITVMTSATILCIAYFVAYRNPREFGFGYAVCLLVLGLAATGSTEKAREMLRKPYVVGEHMYSNGIRKTPVGEPHISEVEKFNSEGYLTQSLWATEEERVAWAEFDHTWNGGVQLASETLGPQVAPETLRRGELMFQGQCLACHTRDAYRSMKNFLRDRDLTSIRNMLGMLHDYKEDSPYRAFMPPLVGTETEREALALYLNEMAHGGEQAQPAEPVHQVARTNN
;
A
#
# COMPACT_ATOMS: atom_id res chain seq x y z
N ALA A 1 4.39 -25.22 -21.34
CA ALA A 1 4.18 -26.60 -21.84
C ALA A 1 2.76 -26.82 -22.36
N LEU A 2 1.71 -26.74 -21.52
CA LEU A 2 0.31 -26.99 -21.93
C LEU A 2 -0.17 -26.14 -23.11
N VAL A 3 0.18 -24.85 -23.16
CA VAL A 3 -0.15 -23.95 -24.30
C VAL A 3 0.43 -24.47 -25.62
N THR A 4 1.70 -24.86 -25.62
CA THR A 4 2.35 -25.43 -26.81
C THR A 4 1.74 -26.77 -27.19
N ALA A 5 1.54 -27.67 -26.23
CA ALA A 5 0.98 -29.01 -26.45
C ALA A 5 -0.48 -28.98 -26.93
N SER A 6 -1.25 -27.95 -26.55
CA SER A 6 -2.64 -27.78 -27.00
C SER A 6 -2.79 -27.57 -28.51
N ARG A 7 -1.71 -27.16 -29.20
CA ARG A 7 -1.68 -26.98 -30.66
C ARG A 7 -1.50 -28.29 -31.43
N LEU A 8 -1.20 -29.40 -30.76
CA LEU A 8 -1.13 -30.70 -31.39
C LEU A 8 -2.53 -31.16 -31.83
N ASP A 9 -2.62 -31.72 -33.03
CA ASP A 9 -3.85 -32.30 -33.58
C ASP A 9 -4.15 -33.62 -32.85
N GLY A 10 -5.28 -33.66 -32.15
CA GLY A 10 -5.70 -34.83 -31.36
C GLY A 10 -6.04 -36.07 -32.21
N ASN A 11 -6.37 -35.89 -33.48
CA ASN A 11 -6.70 -36.97 -34.41
C ASN A 11 -5.45 -37.51 -35.10
N LYS A 12 -4.52 -36.63 -35.50
CA LYS A 12 -3.28 -37.04 -36.19
C LYS A 12 -2.17 -37.49 -35.24
N GLN A 13 -2.07 -36.86 -34.07
CA GLN A 13 -0.96 -37.06 -33.11
C GLN A 13 -1.48 -37.34 -31.69
N GLY A 14 -2.61 -38.05 -31.58
CA GLY A 14 -3.31 -38.26 -30.32
C GLY A 14 -2.47 -38.93 -29.22
N ALA A 15 -1.55 -39.83 -29.57
CA ALA A 15 -0.65 -40.47 -28.60
C ALA A 15 0.33 -39.47 -27.99
N LEU A 16 1.08 -38.74 -28.84
CA LEU A 16 2.02 -37.70 -28.41
C LEU A 16 1.32 -36.59 -27.62
N LYS A 17 0.16 -36.11 -28.09
CA LYS A 17 -0.63 -35.12 -27.36
C LYS A 17 -1.02 -35.60 -25.97
N THR A 18 -1.47 -36.85 -25.86
CA THR A 18 -1.86 -37.44 -24.57
C THR A 18 -0.70 -37.50 -23.59
N GLU A 19 0.45 -37.97 -24.06
CA GLU A 19 1.66 -38.10 -23.25
C GLU A 19 2.13 -36.73 -22.73
N VAL A 20 2.28 -35.75 -23.63
CA VAL A 20 2.78 -34.42 -23.28
C VAL A 20 1.81 -33.67 -22.34
N ILE A 21 0.49 -33.78 -22.57
CA ILE A 21 -0.51 -33.13 -21.70
C ILE A 21 -0.51 -33.77 -20.30
N ARG A 22 -0.48 -35.10 -20.19
CA ARG A 22 -0.45 -35.80 -18.90
C ARG A 22 0.85 -35.59 -18.14
N TRP A 23 1.97 -35.60 -18.85
CA TRP A 23 3.27 -35.26 -18.27
C TRP A 23 3.27 -33.82 -17.73
N SER A 24 2.75 -32.87 -18.51
CA SER A 24 2.63 -31.47 -18.08
C SER A 24 1.68 -31.31 -16.88
N PHE A 25 0.59 -32.08 -16.84
CA PHE A 25 -0.33 -32.13 -15.69
C PHE A 25 0.37 -32.64 -14.42
N GLY A 26 1.26 -33.64 -14.55
CA GLY A 26 2.02 -34.17 -13.42
C GLY A 26 2.79 -33.09 -12.66
N TRP A 27 3.29 -32.06 -13.35
CA TRP A 27 3.99 -30.92 -12.74
C TRP A 27 3.08 -29.94 -11.98
N LEU A 28 1.76 -29.97 -12.20
CA LEU A 28 0.81 -29.16 -11.44
C LEU A 28 0.53 -29.76 -10.05
N LEU A 29 0.68 -31.09 -9.89
CA LEU A 29 0.37 -31.77 -8.63
C LEU A 29 1.28 -31.32 -7.48
N PRO A 30 2.63 -31.28 -7.61
CA PRO A 30 3.48 -30.78 -6.54
C PRO A 30 3.11 -29.37 -6.08
N ALA A 31 2.85 -28.46 -7.03
CA ALA A 31 2.41 -27.11 -6.69
C ALA A 31 1.09 -27.12 -5.92
N PHE A 32 0.13 -27.97 -6.29
CA PHE A 32 -1.16 -28.05 -5.61
C PHE A 32 -1.04 -28.55 -4.16
N PHE A 33 -0.14 -29.50 -3.86
CA PHE A 33 0.03 -30.02 -2.51
C PHE A 33 0.97 -29.15 -1.67
N LEU A 34 2.07 -28.66 -2.25
CA LEU A 34 3.06 -27.85 -1.54
C LEU A 34 2.52 -26.46 -1.22
N MET A 35 1.76 -25.82 -2.11
CA MET A 35 1.32 -24.44 -1.89
C MET A 35 0.44 -24.27 -0.64
N PRO A 36 -0.59 -25.09 -0.38
CA PRO A 36 -1.34 -25.03 0.87
C PRO A 36 -0.48 -25.30 2.11
N ILE A 37 0.46 -26.26 2.04
CA ILE A 37 1.35 -26.59 3.15
C ILE A 37 2.27 -25.40 3.46
N CYS A 38 2.93 -24.84 2.44
CA CYS A 38 3.79 -23.67 2.57
C CYS A 38 2.98 -22.44 3.02
N PHE A 39 1.74 -22.30 2.58
CA PHE A 39 0.87 -21.20 3.00
C PHE A 39 0.44 -21.33 4.47
N LEU A 40 0.05 -22.53 4.92
CA LEU A 40 -0.26 -22.78 6.33
C LEU A 40 0.97 -22.59 7.22
N TRP A 41 2.14 -23.07 6.77
CA TRP A 41 3.40 -22.83 7.44
C TRP A 41 3.74 -21.34 7.52
N TYR A 42 3.51 -20.59 6.44
CA TYR A 42 3.66 -19.14 6.44
C TYR A 42 2.73 -18.47 7.45
N LEU A 43 1.43 -18.80 7.45
CA LEU A 43 0.47 -18.24 8.40
C LEU A 43 0.82 -18.55 9.86
N TYR A 44 1.42 -19.72 10.12
CA TYR A 44 1.93 -20.07 11.45
C TYR A 44 3.11 -19.19 11.89
N GLN A 45 3.92 -18.72 10.94
CA GLN A 45 5.07 -17.85 11.21
C GLN A 45 4.71 -16.35 11.25
N VAL A 46 3.49 -15.98 10.84
CA VAL A 46 3.03 -14.59 10.88
C VAL A 46 2.78 -14.17 12.35
N PRO A 47 3.39 -13.08 12.84
CA PRO A 47 3.18 -12.60 14.22
C PRO A 47 1.71 -12.29 14.52
N GLU A 48 1.29 -12.46 15.79
CA GLU A 48 -0.11 -12.26 16.21
C GLU A 48 -0.65 -10.84 15.92
N SER A 49 0.22 -9.82 15.93
CA SER A 49 -0.18 -8.45 15.57
C SER A 49 -0.66 -8.31 14.12
N GLN A 50 -0.22 -9.19 13.23
CA GLN A 50 -0.59 -9.22 11.81
C GLN A 50 -1.75 -10.19 11.54
N SER A 51 -1.99 -11.18 12.42
CA SER A 51 -3.06 -12.17 12.28
C SER A 51 -4.46 -11.59 12.56
N GLN A 52 -4.56 -10.47 13.27
CA GLN A 52 -5.83 -9.78 13.51
C GLN A 52 -6.50 -9.33 12.20
N LEU A 53 -5.72 -8.95 11.18
CA LEU A 53 -6.23 -8.61 9.84
C LEU A 53 -6.87 -9.80 9.11
N LEU A 54 -6.34 -11.01 9.35
CA LEU A 54 -6.92 -12.26 8.87
C LEU A 54 -8.20 -12.62 9.65
N GLY A 55 -8.18 -12.44 10.97
CA GLY A 55 -9.32 -12.68 11.86
C GLY A 55 -10.53 -11.78 11.57
N LEU A 56 -10.30 -10.47 11.34
CA LEU A 56 -11.30 -9.49 10.90
C LEU A 56 -11.95 -9.89 9.57
N GLY A 57 -11.19 -10.55 8.71
CA GLY A 57 -11.66 -11.13 7.47
C GLY A 57 -12.68 -12.25 7.63
N ILE A 58 -12.44 -13.13 8.60
CA ILE A 58 -13.26 -14.31 8.87
C ILE A 58 -14.55 -13.92 9.62
N SER A 59 -14.47 -12.94 10.52
CA SER A 59 -15.64 -12.43 11.26
C SER A 59 -16.60 -11.60 10.41
N THR A 60 -16.15 -11.06 9.28
CA THR A 60 -16.95 -10.26 8.33
C THR A 60 -17.51 -11.04 7.14
N ILE A 61 -17.31 -12.38 7.11
CA ILE A 61 -17.84 -13.26 6.04
C ILE A 61 -19.38 -13.17 5.95
N GLY A 62 -20.06 -13.03 7.11
CA GLY A 62 -21.52 -12.95 7.16
C GLY A 62 -22.11 -11.58 6.80
N SER A 63 -21.34 -10.50 6.88
CA SER A 63 -21.80 -9.12 6.60
C SER A 63 -21.45 -8.62 5.20
N GLY A 64 -20.69 -9.39 4.40
CA GLY A 64 -20.28 -9.02 3.04
C GLY A 64 -19.24 -7.89 2.97
N THR A 65 -18.80 -7.37 4.10
CA THR A 65 -17.78 -6.31 4.22
C THR A 65 -16.39 -6.94 4.35
N PHE A 66 -15.94 -7.65 3.32
CA PHE A 66 -14.63 -8.30 3.33
C PHE A 66 -13.49 -7.28 3.35
N THR A 67 -12.48 -7.50 4.19
CA THR A 67 -11.21 -6.77 4.07
C THR A 67 -10.55 -7.08 2.72
N GLN A 68 -9.72 -6.16 2.22
CA GLN A 68 -8.99 -6.36 0.97
C GLN A 68 -8.13 -7.63 0.97
N VAL A 69 -7.60 -7.99 2.14
CA VAL A 69 -6.77 -9.17 2.37
C VAL A 69 -7.60 -10.44 2.16
N THR A 70 -8.76 -10.53 2.82
CA THR A 70 -9.64 -11.71 2.75
C THR A 70 -10.17 -11.95 1.36
N ARG A 71 -10.59 -10.88 0.67
CA ARG A 71 -11.04 -10.99 -0.72
C ARG A 71 -9.94 -11.54 -1.63
N THR A 72 -8.71 -11.07 -1.44
CA THR A 72 -7.57 -11.51 -2.25
C THR A 72 -7.20 -12.97 -1.94
N ALA A 73 -7.24 -13.38 -0.67
CA ALA A 73 -7.04 -14.77 -0.27
C ALA A 73 -8.12 -15.71 -0.84
N LEU A 74 -9.39 -15.30 -0.81
CA LEU A 74 -10.49 -16.07 -1.41
C LEU A 74 -10.31 -16.25 -2.92
N ILE A 75 -9.90 -15.20 -3.64
CA ILE A 75 -9.59 -15.31 -5.07
C ILE A 75 -8.49 -16.34 -5.31
N THR A 76 -7.41 -16.36 -4.51
CA THR A 76 -6.37 -17.39 -4.59
C THR A 76 -6.94 -18.80 -4.44
N VAL A 77 -7.77 -19.03 -3.42
CA VAL A 77 -8.36 -20.36 -3.17
C VAL A 77 -9.29 -20.79 -4.31
N MET A 78 -10.20 -19.89 -4.72
CA MET A 78 -11.17 -20.18 -5.78
C MET A 78 -10.50 -20.41 -7.14
N THR A 79 -9.51 -19.60 -7.50
CA THR A 79 -8.77 -19.75 -8.76
C THR A 79 -7.95 -21.05 -8.76
N SER A 80 -7.30 -21.39 -7.65
CA SER A 80 -6.57 -22.66 -7.49
C SER A 80 -7.49 -23.89 -7.61
N ALA A 81 -8.67 -23.85 -6.98
CA ALA A 81 -9.67 -24.90 -7.11
C ALA A 81 -10.19 -25.03 -8.56
N THR A 82 -10.42 -23.90 -9.23
CA THR A 82 -10.85 -23.87 -10.64
C THR A 82 -9.79 -24.45 -11.57
N ILE A 83 -8.51 -24.11 -11.35
CA ILE A 83 -7.37 -24.70 -12.08
C ILE A 83 -7.38 -26.21 -11.94
N LEU A 84 -7.56 -26.73 -10.73
CA LEU A 84 -7.65 -28.17 -10.50
C LEU A 84 -8.78 -28.83 -11.27
N CYS A 85 -9.99 -28.26 -11.20
CA CYS A 85 -11.15 -28.80 -11.91
C CYS A 85 -10.87 -28.89 -13.41
N ILE A 86 -10.37 -27.81 -14.02
CA ILE A 86 -10.05 -27.78 -15.45
C ILE A 86 -8.90 -28.75 -15.78
N ALA A 87 -7.84 -28.76 -14.97
CA ALA A 87 -6.69 -29.63 -15.16
C ALA A 87 -7.08 -31.11 -15.07
N TYR A 88 -7.93 -31.49 -14.11
CA TYR A 88 -8.38 -32.87 -13.93
C TYR A 88 -9.40 -33.29 -15.01
N PHE A 89 -10.51 -32.55 -15.14
CA PHE A 89 -11.62 -32.96 -16.02
C PHE A 89 -11.31 -32.78 -17.50
N VAL A 90 -10.51 -31.78 -17.87
CA VAL A 90 -10.22 -31.49 -19.28
C VAL A 90 -8.84 -32.03 -19.66
N ALA A 91 -7.78 -31.63 -18.96
CA ALA A 91 -6.42 -32.00 -19.38
C ALA A 91 -6.09 -33.47 -19.08
N TYR A 92 -6.44 -34.00 -17.91
CA TYR A 92 -6.09 -35.37 -17.54
C TYR A 92 -7.05 -36.43 -18.13
N ARG A 93 -8.37 -36.19 -18.02
CA ARG A 93 -9.41 -37.12 -18.48
C ARG A 93 -9.60 -37.10 -20.00
N ASN A 94 -9.55 -35.93 -20.63
CA ASN A 94 -9.80 -35.74 -22.08
C ASN A 94 -8.63 -35.07 -22.82
N PRO A 95 -7.39 -35.59 -22.74
CA PRO A 95 -6.19 -34.91 -23.22
C PRO A 95 -6.16 -34.69 -24.75
N ARG A 96 -6.84 -35.53 -25.54
CA ARG A 96 -6.88 -35.39 -27.00
C ARG A 96 -7.68 -34.16 -27.45
N GLU A 97 -8.74 -33.84 -26.70
CA GLU A 97 -9.63 -32.71 -26.95
C GLU A 97 -9.16 -31.41 -26.27
N PHE A 98 -8.08 -31.47 -25.48
CA PHE A 98 -7.51 -30.30 -24.84
C PHE A 98 -7.06 -29.27 -25.89
N GLY A 99 -7.85 -28.21 -26.03
CA GLY A 99 -7.66 -27.14 -26.99
C GLY A 99 -6.92 -25.92 -26.44
N PHE A 100 -6.54 -25.02 -27.33
CA PHE A 100 -5.81 -23.79 -27.00
C PHE A 100 -6.55 -22.87 -26.03
N GLY A 101 -7.87 -22.78 -26.14
CA GLY A 101 -8.70 -21.97 -25.23
C GLY A 101 -8.57 -22.41 -23.75
N TYR A 102 -8.59 -23.71 -23.49
CA TYR A 102 -8.37 -24.24 -22.13
C TYR A 102 -6.94 -23.95 -21.64
N ALA A 103 -5.95 -24.03 -22.52
CA ALA A 103 -4.57 -23.75 -22.15
C ALA A 103 -4.35 -22.28 -21.78
N VAL A 104 -4.93 -21.34 -22.53
CA VAL A 104 -4.90 -19.91 -22.22
C VAL A 104 -5.69 -19.62 -20.94
N CYS A 105 -6.85 -20.26 -20.75
CA CYS A 105 -7.63 -20.12 -19.51
C CYS A 105 -6.82 -20.54 -18.28
N LEU A 106 -6.16 -21.71 -18.32
CA LEU A 106 -5.28 -22.18 -17.25
C LEU A 106 -4.10 -21.24 -17.01
N LEU A 107 -3.52 -20.64 -18.06
CA LEU A 107 -2.44 -19.66 -17.93
C LEU A 107 -2.92 -18.40 -17.22
N VAL A 108 -4.05 -17.82 -17.64
CA VAL A 108 -4.62 -16.62 -17.02
C VAL A 108 -5.02 -16.87 -15.57
N LEU A 109 -5.64 -18.01 -15.28
CA LEU A 109 -5.97 -18.42 -13.92
C LEU A 109 -4.71 -18.59 -13.06
N GLY A 110 -3.66 -19.19 -13.62
CA GLY A 110 -2.36 -19.32 -12.94
C GLY A 110 -1.76 -17.97 -12.57
N LEU A 111 -1.72 -17.03 -13.53
CA LEU A 111 -1.25 -15.66 -13.28
C LEU A 111 -2.13 -14.93 -12.25
N ALA A 112 -3.45 -15.11 -12.30
CA ALA A 112 -4.38 -14.53 -11.34
C ALA A 112 -4.16 -15.09 -9.92
N ALA A 113 -3.97 -16.41 -9.79
CA ALA A 113 -3.67 -17.07 -8.52
C ALA A 113 -2.33 -16.59 -7.96
N THR A 114 -1.28 -16.52 -8.77
CA THR A 114 0.04 -16.00 -8.37
C THR A 114 -0.05 -14.54 -7.94
N GLY A 115 -0.62 -13.68 -8.78
CA GLY A 115 -0.75 -12.24 -8.47
C GLY A 115 -1.59 -11.97 -7.23
N SER A 116 -2.64 -12.75 -7.00
CA SER A 116 -3.46 -12.65 -5.80
C SER A 116 -2.69 -13.11 -4.55
N THR A 117 -1.94 -14.21 -4.66
CA THR A 117 -1.13 -14.72 -3.54
C THR A 117 -0.03 -13.73 -3.14
N GLU A 118 0.70 -13.17 -4.12
CA GLU A 118 1.72 -12.16 -3.85
C GLU A 118 1.12 -10.89 -3.25
N LYS A 119 -0.03 -10.45 -3.75
CA LYS A 119 -0.75 -9.31 -3.18
C LYS A 119 -1.22 -9.59 -1.75
N ALA A 120 -1.74 -10.79 -1.46
CA ALA A 120 -2.16 -11.16 -0.11
C ALA A 120 -0.95 -11.17 0.84
N ARG A 121 0.17 -11.80 0.44
CA ARG A 121 1.43 -11.81 1.18
C ARG A 121 1.95 -10.40 1.44
N GLU A 122 1.90 -9.53 0.42
CA GLU A 122 2.30 -8.13 0.53
C GLU A 122 1.43 -7.35 1.53
N MET A 123 0.12 -7.60 1.54
CA MET A 123 -0.77 -6.94 2.48
C MET A 123 -0.58 -7.43 3.92
N LEU A 124 -0.30 -8.72 4.11
CA LEU A 124 -0.08 -9.33 5.42
C LEU A 124 1.21 -8.87 6.09
N ARG A 125 2.27 -8.62 5.32
CA ARG A 125 3.55 -8.18 5.90
C ARG A 125 3.56 -6.72 6.39
N LYS A 126 2.61 -5.88 5.92
CA LYS A 126 2.55 -4.47 6.33
C LYS A 126 2.29 -4.36 7.84
N PRO A 127 2.82 -3.33 8.52
CA PRO A 127 3.53 -2.15 8.00
C PRO A 127 5.04 -2.34 7.75
N TYR A 128 5.55 -3.57 7.68
CA TYR A 128 6.98 -3.88 7.63
C TYR A 128 7.46 -4.29 6.23
N VAL A 129 8.73 -3.98 5.93
CA VAL A 129 9.48 -4.67 4.85
C VAL A 129 10.06 -5.97 5.39
N VAL A 130 10.64 -5.89 6.60
CA VAL A 130 11.19 -7.02 7.37
C VAL A 130 10.61 -6.90 8.78
N GLY A 131 9.83 -7.90 9.18
CA GLY A 131 9.16 -7.93 10.49
C GLY A 131 10.16 -7.69 11.63
N GLU A 132 9.76 -6.87 12.61
CA GLU A 132 10.57 -6.47 13.77
C GLU A 132 11.89 -5.73 13.49
N HIS A 133 12.26 -5.53 12.21
CA HIS A 133 13.52 -4.87 11.87
C HIS A 133 13.32 -3.53 11.15
N MET A 134 12.47 -3.49 10.13
CA MET A 134 12.34 -2.34 9.24
C MET A 134 10.90 -2.12 8.74
N TYR A 135 10.43 -0.90 8.92
CA TYR A 135 9.15 -0.41 8.43
C TYR A 135 9.14 -0.19 6.92
N SER A 136 7.94 -0.12 6.34
CA SER A 136 7.70 0.11 4.90
C SER A 136 8.18 1.46 4.37
N ASN A 137 8.42 2.44 5.24
CA ASN A 137 9.08 3.71 4.93
C ASN A 137 10.62 3.65 5.09
N GLY A 138 11.19 2.47 5.35
CA GLY A 138 12.64 2.26 5.49
C GLY A 138 13.21 2.53 6.88
N ILE A 139 12.41 3.05 7.81
CA ILE A 139 12.84 3.33 9.19
C ILE A 139 13.02 2.01 9.95
N ARG A 140 14.13 1.87 10.68
CA ARG A 140 14.44 0.67 11.47
C ARG A 140 13.92 0.77 12.90
N LYS A 141 13.43 -0.36 13.41
CA LYS A 141 13.10 -0.52 14.82
C LYS A 141 14.36 -0.64 15.68
N THR A 142 15.39 -1.32 15.16
CA THR A 142 16.68 -1.52 15.85
C THR A 142 17.80 -1.22 14.86
N PRO A 143 18.63 -0.18 15.08
CA PRO A 143 19.76 0.13 14.22
C PRO A 143 20.81 -0.99 14.25
N VAL A 144 21.54 -1.16 13.14
CA VAL A 144 22.68 -2.08 13.08
C VAL A 144 23.87 -1.37 13.75
N GLY A 145 24.32 -1.86 14.91
CA GLY A 145 25.51 -1.37 15.62
C GLY A 145 25.24 -0.53 16.88
N GLU A 146 24.01 -0.03 17.07
CA GLU A 146 23.60 0.73 18.26
C GLU A 146 22.35 0.09 18.90
N PRO A 147 22.50 -0.84 19.85
CA PRO A 147 21.39 -1.63 20.40
C PRO A 147 20.38 -0.86 21.27
N HIS A 148 20.57 0.45 21.47
CA HIS A 148 19.94 1.18 22.58
C HIS A 148 18.97 2.31 22.18
N ILE A 149 18.91 2.72 20.91
CA ILE A 149 17.99 3.79 20.45
C ILE A 149 17.36 3.34 19.13
N SER A 150 16.03 3.37 19.03
CA SER A 150 15.37 3.08 17.74
C SER A 150 15.58 4.24 16.75
N GLU A 151 15.70 3.98 15.44
CA GLU A 151 15.78 5.10 14.47
C GLU A 151 14.53 5.99 14.54
N VAL A 152 13.41 5.42 15.01
CA VAL A 152 12.17 6.17 15.30
C VAL A 152 12.42 7.25 16.36
N GLU A 153 12.98 6.89 17.51
CA GLU A 153 13.30 7.85 18.58
C GLU A 153 14.28 8.90 18.10
N LYS A 154 15.34 8.47 17.41
CA LYS A 154 16.37 9.35 16.88
C LYS A 154 15.80 10.40 15.92
N PHE A 155 15.01 10.00 14.94
CA PHE A 155 14.41 10.94 14.00
C PHE A 155 13.33 11.83 14.63
N ASN A 156 12.68 11.36 15.69
CA ASN A 156 11.75 12.20 16.44
C ASN A 156 12.46 13.31 17.24
N SER A 157 13.70 13.08 17.69
CA SER A 157 14.49 14.09 18.41
C SER A 157 15.36 14.97 17.50
N GLU A 158 16.02 14.39 16.51
CA GLU A 158 16.99 15.08 15.65
C GLU A 158 16.36 15.62 14.35
N GLY A 159 15.21 15.08 13.93
CA GLY A 159 14.57 15.37 12.66
C GLY A 159 14.92 14.36 11.57
N TYR A 160 13.93 14.01 10.77
CA TYR A 160 14.04 13.02 9.70
C TYR A 160 14.89 13.52 8.52
N LEU A 161 14.76 14.81 8.16
CA LEU A 161 15.43 15.38 6.99
C LEU A 161 16.93 15.60 7.19
N THR A 162 17.41 15.55 8.43
CA THR A 162 18.84 15.66 8.75
C THR A 162 19.66 14.51 8.14
N GLN A 163 19.07 13.33 7.99
CA GLN A 163 19.72 12.15 7.40
C GLN A 163 19.05 11.68 6.10
N SER A 164 18.08 12.45 5.59
CA SER A 164 17.37 12.10 4.36
C SER A 164 18.25 12.32 3.14
N LEU A 165 18.29 11.32 2.25
CA LEU A 165 18.93 11.42 0.94
C LEU A 165 18.25 12.44 0.00
N TRP A 166 17.04 12.87 0.34
CA TRP A 166 16.25 13.79 -0.49
C TRP A 166 16.50 15.27 -0.16
N ALA A 167 17.12 15.55 0.99
CA ALA A 167 17.47 16.91 1.40
C ALA A 167 18.89 17.25 0.97
N THR A 168 19.08 18.45 0.45
CA THR A 168 20.39 19.05 0.18
C THR A 168 21.02 19.57 1.47
N GLU A 169 22.32 19.87 1.43
CA GLU A 169 23.00 20.42 2.61
C GLU A 169 22.52 21.85 2.90
N GLU A 170 22.28 22.63 1.85
CA GLU A 170 21.75 23.99 1.95
C GLU A 170 20.37 24.01 2.61
N GLU A 171 19.46 23.11 2.21
CA GLU A 171 18.13 22.94 2.83
C GLU A 171 18.25 22.56 4.32
N ARG A 172 19.16 21.63 4.66
CA ARG A 172 19.39 21.21 6.06
C ARG A 172 19.85 22.37 6.95
N VAL A 173 20.80 23.17 6.48
CA VAL A 173 21.32 24.33 7.22
C VAL A 173 20.23 25.37 7.45
N ALA A 174 19.44 25.68 6.40
CA ALA A 174 18.35 26.64 6.49
C ALA A 174 17.28 26.23 7.50
N TRP A 175 16.90 24.94 7.53
CA TRP A 175 15.90 24.45 8.48
C TRP A 175 16.41 24.33 9.91
N ALA A 176 17.69 24.02 10.11
CA ALA A 176 18.27 24.02 11.45
C ALA A 176 18.21 25.43 12.08
N GLU A 177 18.53 26.48 11.31
CA GLU A 177 18.39 27.86 11.76
C GLU A 177 16.93 28.22 12.07
N PHE A 178 16.00 27.84 11.20
CA PHE A 178 14.57 28.05 11.42
C PHE A 178 14.08 27.36 12.71
N ASP A 179 14.43 26.10 12.92
CA ASP A 179 13.99 25.31 14.07
C ASP A 179 14.43 25.92 15.41
N HIS A 180 15.60 26.56 15.47
CA HIS A 180 16.06 27.29 16.66
C HIS A 180 15.22 28.53 16.98
N THR A 181 14.56 29.11 15.99
CA THR A 181 13.73 30.31 16.15
C THR A 181 12.24 30.01 16.32
N TRP A 182 11.84 28.75 16.14
CA TRP A 182 10.44 28.32 16.28
C TRP A 182 9.96 28.41 17.74
N ASN A 183 8.82 29.07 17.96
CA ASN A 183 8.25 29.32 19.27
C ASN A 183 6.88 28.63 19.49
N GLY A 184 6.53 27.65 18.66
CA GLY A 184 5.28 26.89 18.79
C GLY A 184 4.05 27.52 18.12
N GLY A 185 4.21 28.56 17.28
CA GLY A 185 3.13 29.17 16.50
C GLY A 185 3.26 28.94 15.00
N VAL A 186 2.15 28.92 14.26
CA VAL A 186 2.14 28.84 12.77
C VAL A 186 2.67 30.14 12.15
N GLN A 187 3.97 30.39 12.26
CA GLN A 187 4.68 31.42 11.51
C GLN A 187 5.30 30.80 10.26
N LEU A 188 4.43 30.24 9.41
CA LEU A 188 4.80 29.70 8.09
C LEU A 188 4.05 30.43 6.96
N ALA A 189 3.31 31.50 7.30
CA ALA A 189 2.74 32.45 6.35
C ALA A 189 3.73 33.61 6.16
N SER A 190 4.03 33.91 4.91
CA SER A 190 4.80 35.11 4.56
C SER A 190 3.94 36.35 4.89
N GLU A 191 4.43 37.23 5.77
CA GLU A 191 3.80 38.55 6.02
C GLU A 191 3.66 39.40 4.75
N THR A 192 4.37 39.04 3.67
CA THR A 192 4.42 39.79 2.41
C THR A 192 3.61 39.17 1.27
N LEU A 193 3.06 37.96 1.42
CA LEU A 193 2.36 37.21 0.35
C LEU A 193 1.04 36.58 0.81
N GLY A 194 0.17 37.33 1.49
CA GLY A 194 -1.17 36.83 1.89
C GLY A 194 -1.15 35.54 2.72
N PRO A 195 -2.28 34.80 2.84
CA PRO A 195 -2.36 33.56 3.63
C PRO A 195 -1.66 32.36 2.97
N GLN A 196 -0.69 32.57 2.08
CA GLN A 196 0.00 31.48 1.38
C GLN A 196 1.18 30.98 2.22
N VAL A 197 1.29 29.66 2.31
CA VAL A 197 2.40 28.98 2.99
C VAL A 197 3.70 29.26 2.25
N ALA A 198 4.76 29.59 2.98
CA ALA A 198 6.07 29.87 2.38
C ALA A 198 6.53 28.68 1.50
N PRO A 199 7.08 28.92 0.29
CA PRO A 199 7.54 27.85 -0.61
C PRO A 199 8.54 26.90 0.05
N GLU A 200 9.42 27.42 0.91
CA GLU A 200 10.41 26.65 1.66
C GLU A 200 9.76 25.64 2.61
N THR A 201 8.66 26.03 3.26
CA THR A 201 7.86 25.15 4.12
C THR A 201 7.21 24.04 3.32
N LEU A 202 6.61 24.39 2.16
CA LEU A 202 6.00 23.40 1.27
C LEU A 202 7.05 22.43 0.74
N ARG A 203 8.27 22.91 0.47
CA ARG A 203 9.41 22.08 0.06
C ARG A 203 9.81 21.10 1.16
N ARG A 204 9.96 21.58 2.40
CA ARG A 204 10.24 20.72 3.57
C ARG A 204 9.17 19.64 3.75
N GLY A 205 7.90 20.02 3.66
CA GLY A 205 6.76 19.09 3.73
C GLY A 205 6.71 18.10 2.57
N GLU A 206 7.08 18.53 1.35
CA GLU A 206 7.19 17.65 0.19
C GLU A 206 8.27 16.59 0.40
N LEU A 207 9.43 16.95 0.96
CA LEU A 207 10.50 15.98 1.25
C LEU A 207 10.09 14.96 2.32
N MET A 208 9.36 15.40 3.35
CA MET A 208 8.76 14.48 4.33
C MET A 208 7.82 13.48 3.64
N PHE A 209 6.96 13.96 2.74
CA PHE A 209 6.07 13.09 1.97
C PHE A 209 6.84 12.13 1.05
N GLN A 210 7.89 12.61 0.39
CA GLN A 210 8.73 11.79 -0.49
C GLN A 210 9.45 10.68 0.27
N GLY A 211 10.00 11.00 1.44
CA GLY A 211 10.73 10.04 2.25
C GLY A 211 9.85 9.04 2.99
N GLN A 212 8.69 9.49 3.51
CA GLN A 212 7.91 8.67 4.44
C GLN A 212 6.58 8.16 3.90
N CYS A 213 6.02 8.77 2.85
CA CYS A 213 4.70 8.42 2.33
C CYS A 213 4.75 7.80 0.93
N LEU A 214 5.64 8.26 0.04
CA LEU A 214 5.69 7.83 -1.37
C LEU A 214 6.01 6.34 -1.56
N ALA A 215 6.58 5.67 -0.57
CA ALA A 215 6.79 4.23 -0.60
C ALA A 215 5.47 3.43 -0.72
N CYS A 216 4.35 4.01 -0.27
CA CYS A 216 3.04 3.35 -0.26
C CYS A 216 1.90 4.17 -0.90
N HIS A 217 2.05 5.48 -0.99
CA HIS A 217 1.05 6.41 -1.48
C HIS A 217 1.55 7.14 -2.72
N THR A 218 0.63 7.50 -3.61
CA THR A 218 0.93 8.44 -4.70
C THR A 218 0.29 9.79 -4.41
N ARG A 219 0.68 10.83 -5.15
CA ARG A 219 0.03 12.15 -5.02
C ARG A 219 -1.43 12.06 -5.50
N ASP A 220 -1.64 11.51 -6.69
CA ASP A 220 -2.90 11.63 -7.45
C ASP A 220 -3.41 10.32 -8.09
N ALA A 221 -2.63 9.23 -8.05
CA ALA A 221 -2.95 7.96 -8.74
C ALA A 221 -3.36 6.82 -7.78
N TYR A 222 -2.82 5.62 -7.98
CA TYR A 222 -3.09 4.47 -7.11
C TYR A 222 -2.74 4.79 -5.65
N ARG A 223 -3.69 4.63 -4.72
CA ARG A 223 -3.55 5.08 -3.32
C ARG A 223 -3.24 6.59 -3.19
N SER A 224 -3.89 7.40 -4.02
CA SER A 224 -3.82 8.86 -4.04
C SER A 224 -4.04 9.48 -2.67
N MET A 225 -3.04 10.25 -2.20
CA MET A 225 -3.14 11.04 -0.99
C MET A 225 -4.09 12.23 -1.18
N LYS A 226 -4.08 12.85 -2.38
CA LYS A 226 -5.00 13.93 -2.72
C LYS A 226 -6.46 13.52 -2.56
N ASN A 227 -6.84 12.34 -3.07
CA ASN A 227 -8.21 11.84 -2.94
C ASN A 227 -8.55 11.41 -1.51
N PHE A 228 -7.57 10.84 -0.78
CA PHE A 228 -7.77 10.42 0.61
C PHE A 228 -7.99 11.59 1.57
N LEU A 229 -7.39 12.75 1.27
CA LEU A 229 -7.45 13.96 2.09
C LEU A 229 -8.47 14.99 1.60
N ARG A 230 -9.15 14.76 0.48
CA ARG A 230 -10.06 15.73 -0.16
C ARG A 230 -11.14 16.27 0.77
N ASP A 231 -11.66 15.45 1.67
CA ASP A 231 -12.75 15.85 2.57
C ASP A 231 -12.24 16.16 4.00
N ARG A 232 -10.92 16.40 4.16
CA ARG A 232 -10.26 16.70 5.45
C ARG A 232 -9.70 18.11 5.44
N ASP A 233 -10.02 18.87 6.49
CA ASP A 233 -9.37 20.15 6.75
C ASP A 233 -7.97 19.97 7.35
N LEU A 234 -7.22 21.07 7.43
CA LEU A 234 -5.86 21.09 7.98
C LEU A 234 -5.80 20.54 9.41
N THR A 235 -6.80 20.82 10.24
CA THR A 235 -6.88 20.31 11.62
C THR A 235 -7.01 18.79 11.66
N SER A 236 -7.87 18.22 10.81
CA SER A 236 -8.02 16.77 10.65
C SER A 236 -6.74 16.12 10.13
N ILE A 237 -6.03 16.78 9.21
CA ILE A 237 -4.72 16.32 8.72
C ILE A 237 -3.69 16.31 9.87
N ARG A 238 -3.57 17.39 10.65
CA ARG A 238 -2.66 17.45 11.81
C ARG A 238 -2.96 16.35 12.83
N ASN A 239 -4.23 16.14 13.18
CA ASN A 239 -4.64 15.09 14.10
C ASN A 239 -4.27 13.69 13.59
N MET A 240 -4.44 13.46 12.29
CA MET A 240 -4.04 12.20 11.66
C MET A 240 -2.52 11.98 11.72
N LEU A 241 -1.73 13.00 11.40
CA LEU A 241 -0.27 12.92 11.52
C LEU A 241 0.16 12.73 12.98
N GLY A 242 -0.52 13.35 13.93
CA GLY A 242 -0.32 13.12 15.37
C GLY A 242 -0.55 11.66 15.76
N MET A 243 -1.64 11.04 15.32
CA MET A 243 -1.88 9.60 15.58
C MET A 243 -0.82 8.69 14.94
N LEU A 244 -0.30 9.05 13.77
CA LEU A 244 0.77 8.32 13.09
C LEU A 244 2.12 8.49 13.81
N HIS A 245 2.35 9.65 14.43
CA HIS A 245 3.56 9.96 15.18
C HIS A 245 3.55 9.30 16.57
N ASP A 246 2.46 9.46 17.32
CA ASP A 246 2.27 8.82 18.63
C ASP A 246 2.29 7.29 18.52
N TYR A 247 1.77 6.77 17.40
CA TYR A 247 1.80 5.37 17.01
C TYR A 247 1.32 4.38 18.09
N LYS A 248 0.29 4.78 18.85
CA LYS A 248 -0.30 3.98 19.94
C LYS A 248 -0.83 2.63 19.46
N GLU A 249 -0.90 1.66 20.37
CA GLU A 249 -1.30 0.28 20.05
C GLU A 249 -2.74 0.18 19.51
N ASP A 250 -3.62 1.06 19.95
CA ASP A 250 -5.03 1.17 19.56
C ASP A 250 -5.25 2.03 18.30
N SER A 251 -4.19 2.58 17.70
CA SER A 251 -4.30 3.42 16.51
C SER A 251 -4.85 2.59 15.33
N PRO A 252 -5.90 3.08 14.63
CA PRO A 252 -6.48 2.39 13.48
C PRO A 252 -5.49 2.26 12.30
N TYR A 253 -4.42 3.06 12.30
CA TYR A 253 -3.42 3.07 11.24
C TYR A 253 -2.28 2.08 11.46
N ARG A 254 -2.03 1.65 12.71
CA ARG A 254 -0.86 0.82 13.07
C ARG A 254 -0.82 -0.53 12.37
N ALA A 255 -1.98 -1.05 11.97
CA ALA A 255 -2.09 -2.29 11.19
C ALA A 255 -1.66 -2.13 9.71
N PHE A 256 -1.62 -0.91 9.19
CA PHE A 256 -1.48 -0.65 7.75
C PHE A 256 -0.35 0.30 7.38
N MET A 257 0.01 1.22 8.28
CA MET A 257 0.96 2.30 8.07
C MET A 257 2.07 2.24 9.13
N PRO A 258 3.32 2.58 8.75
CA PRO A 258 4.42 2.71 9.70
C PRO A 258 4.28 4.00 10.53
N PRO A 259 5.06 4.15 11.62
CA PRO A 259 5.08 5.41 12.38
C PRO A 259 5.59 6.55 11.50
N LEU A 260 5.02 7.74 11.70
CA LEU A 260 5.53 8.99 11.17
C LEU A 260 6.63 9.51 12.10
N VAL A 261 7.83 9.72 11.56
CA VAL A 261 8.96 10.26 12.32
C VAL A 261 9.28 11.69 11.93
N GLY A 262 9.97 12.43 12.80
CA GLY A 262 10.42 13.79 12.54
C GLY A 262 10.05 14.76 13.65
N THR A 263 10.64 15.96 13.64
CA THR A 263 10.37 17.02 14.62
C THR A 263 8.97 17.62 14.44
N GLU A 264 8.54 18.43 15.41
CA GLU A 264 7.26 19.14 15.32
C GLU A 264 7.18 20.05 14.09
N THR A 265 8.26 20.78 13.78
CA THR A 265 8.34 21.67 12.61
C THR A 265 8.28 20.90 11.29
N GLU A 266 8.92 19.73 11.19
CA GLU A 266 8.82 18.85 10.02
C GLU A 266 7.40 18.30 9.83
N ARG A 267 6.74 17.87 10.91
CA ARG A 267 5.36 17.36 10.84
C ARG A 267 4.37 18.46 10.47
N GLU A 268 4.58 19.67 10.97
CA GLU A 268 3.75 20.83 10.61
C GLU A 268 3.95 21.22 9.13
N ALA A 269 5.19 21.25 8.64
CA ALA A 269 5.47 21.47 7.22
C ALA A 269 4.81 20.40 6.34
N LEU A 270 4.84 19.13 6.75
CA LEU A 270 4.13 18.04 6.08
C LEU A 270 2.62 18.28 6.07
N ALA A 271 2.01 18.69 7.19
CA ALA A 271 0.57 18.97 7.27
C ALA A 271 0.15 20.05 6.27
N LEU A 272 0.92 21.14 6.19
CA LEU A 272 0.67 22.24 5.26
C LEU A 272 0.83 21.80 3.79
N TYR A 273 1.88 21.05 3.48
CA TYR A 273 2.07 20.49 2.14
C TYR A 273 0.95 19.51 1.73
N LEU A 274 0.50 18.65 2.64
CA LEU A 274 -0.62 17.73 2.39
C LEU A 274 -1.93 18.49 2.13
N ASN A 275 -2.17 19.55 2.91
CA ASN A 275 -3.33 20.42 2.73
C ASN A 275 -3.28 21.16 1.39
N GLU A 276 -2.13 21.73 1.02
CA GLU A 276 -1.93 22.40 -0.27
C GLU A 276 -2.09 21.42 -1.45
N MET A 277 -1.55 20.20 -1.33
CA MET A 277 -1.70 19.16 -2.35
C MET A 277 -3.17 18.71 -2.53
N ALA A 278 -3.94 18.68 -1.44
CA ALA A 278 -5.36 18.33 -1.48
C ALA A 278 -6.23 19.47 -2.04
N HIS A 279 -5.99 20.72 -1.59
CA HIS A 279 -6.93 21.85 -1.70
C HIS A 279 -6.40 23.08 -2.46
N GLY A 280 -5.10 23.15 -2.78
CA GLY A 280 -4.45 24.33 -3.38
C GLY A 280 -5.00 24.72 -4.76
N GLY A 281 -5.71 23.81 -5.44
CA GLY A 281 -6.43 24.12 -6.68
C GLY A 281 -7.85 24.68 -6.49
N GLU A 282 -8.41 24.60 -5.29
CA GLU A 282 -9.82 24.93 -4.98
C GLU A 282 -9.98 26.36 -4.46
N GLN A 283 -8.94 26.94 -3.86
CA GLN A 283 -8.92 28.35 -3.40
C GLN A 283 -8.78 29.39 -4.54
N ALA A 284 -8.63 28.94 -5.79
CA ALA A 284 -8.56 29.82 -6.97
C ALA A 284 -9.92 30.11 -7.63
N GLN A 285 -11.03 29.56 -7.11
CA GLN A 285 -12.37 29.98 -7.53
C GLN A 285 -12.94 30.97 -6.51
N PRO A 286 -13.07 32.27 -6.84
CA PRO A 286 -13.82 33.18 -5.99
C PRO A 286 -15.25 32.64 -5.87
N ALA A 287 -15.73 32.55 -4.63
CA ALA A 287 -17.11 32.16 -4.35
C ALA A 287 -18.06 32.95 -5.25
N GLU A 288 -18.84 32.24 -6.06
CA GLU A 288 -19.86 32.86 -6.90
C GLU A 288 -20.80 33.66 -5.98
N PRO A 289 -21.02 34.96 -6.24
CA PRO A 289 -21.86 35.77 -5.38
C PRO A 289 -23.27 35.18 -5.40
N VAL A 290 -23.79 34.85 -4.22
CA VAL A 290 -25.17 34.42 -4.00
C VAL A 290 -26.09 35.48 -4.60
N HIS A 291 -26.63 35.22 -5.79
CA HIS A 291 -27.67 36.06 -6.37
C HIS A 291 -28.90 35.94 -5.45
N GLN A 292 -29.10 36.93 -4.58
CA GLN A 292 -30.39 37.16 -3.95
C GLN A 292 -31.39 37.47 -5.07
N VAL A 293 -32.23 36.48 -5.38
CA VAL A 293 -33.40 36.68 -6.23
C VAL A 293 -34.37 37.55 -5.46
N ALA A 294 -34.35 38.86 -5.76
CA ALA A 294 -35.39 39.78 -5.37
C ALA A 294 -36.71 39.31 -5.99
N ARG A 295 -37.62 38.78 -5.17
CA ARG A 295 -39.01 38.58 -5.56
C ARG A 295 -39.69 39.95 -5.60
N THR A 296 -39.85 40.51 -6.79
CA THR A 296 -40.79 41.59 -7.03
C THR A 296 -42.19 40.99 -7.11
N ASN A 297 -43.04 41.32 -6.15
CA ASN A 297 -44.48 41.09 -6.23
C ASN A 297 -45.07 42.02 -7.28
N ASN A 298 -45.77 41.44 -8.27
CA ASN A 298 -46.92 42.05 -8.94
C ASN A 298 -47.81 40.94 -9.51
#